data_AF-A0A1F9E8Y9-F1
#
_entry.id   AF-A0A1F9E8Y9-F1
#
_cell.length_a   1.000
_cell.length_b   1.000
_cell.length_c   1.000
_cell.angle_alpha   90.00
_cell.angle_beta   90.00
_cell.angle_gamma   90.00
#
_symmetry.space_group_name_H-M   'P 1'
#
loop_
_entity.id
_entity.type
_entity.pdbx_description
1 polymer ?
#
loop_
_entity_poly.entity_id
_entity_poly.type
_entity_poly.pdbx_seq_one_letter_code
_entity_poly.pdbx_strand_id
1 'polypeptide(L)'
;MIITAIIVAEALIFMPSSSIKESNPSQTVLPASDANLSIEGFHAVNLNQEGRKETIDAEEAELYREKGFALLKKVEARIFGQGDDVIHIKGQEGKYYLDKKDIEFFGDIIATSENQGYQLKTNTLKYLDMEKLLSTDDPVWIAGPNPHNPSLEVTGVGLRANTKTEQFSILKEVRSRKHDVGAPSIDIDSDTVDVYSKKNEALFKDNVVVIQKEMNLFTDNFLINYNSRNKAIDKAKAYNQVKIVQGTRIATCQKAFLLNREQKMVLTGNPKVIQGNDTVTGKIVIFFMGENKILFDEAVGEIKGIGEENMKDFK
;
A
#
# COMPACT_ATOMS: atom_id res chain seq x y z
N MET A 1 -27.73 9.57 -19.41
CA MET A 1 -26.85 10.47 -20.18
C MET A 1 -25.75 9.62 -20.78
N ILE A 2 -25.66 9.57 -22.11
CA ILE A 2 -24.60 8.84 -22.82
C ILE A 2 -23.37 9.74 -22.81
N ILE A 3 -22.36 9.41 -22.00
CA ILE A 3 -21.07 10.11 -22.00
C ILE A 3 -20.20 9.44 -23.07
N THR A 4 -20.14 10.06 -24.24
CA THR A 4 -19.26 9.69 -25.36
C THR A 4 -17.80 9.76 -24.92
N ALA A 5 -17.12 8.63 -24.86
CA ALA A 5 -15.66 8.59 -24.83
C ALA A 5 -15.14 8.98 -26.22
N ILE A 6 -14.23 9.94 -26.28
CA ILE A 6 -13.54 10.30 -27.52
C ILE A 6 -12.22 9.54 -27.51
N ILE A 7 -12.12 8.49 -28.33
CA ILE A 7 -10.85 7.85 -28.66
C ILE A 7 -10.31 8.61 -29.87
N VAL A 8 -9.21 9.33 -29.69
CA VAL A 8 -8.52 9.99 -30.81
C VAL A 8 -7.32 9.12 -31.15
N ALA A 9 -7.40 8.43 -32.29
CA ALA A 9 -6.24 7.79 -32.90
C ALA A 9 -5.64 8.78 -33.90
N GLU A 10 -4.51 9.41 -33.57
CA GLU A 10 -3.76 10.20 -34.55
C GLU A 10 -2.94 9.25 -35.43
N ALA A 11 -3.54 8.71 -36.49
CA ALA A 11 -2.80 8.00 -37.52
C ALA A 11 -2.09 9.02 -38.43
N LEU A 12 -0.79 9.24 -38.23
CA LEU A 12 0.05 9.99 -39.17
C LEU A 12 0.28 9.15 -40.43
N ILE A 13 -0.66 9.20 -41.38
CA ILE A 13 -0.48 8.57 -42.68
C ILE A 13 0.47 9.46 -43.51
N PHE A 14 1.75 9.12 -43.51
CA PHE A 14 2.70 9.67 -44.49
C PHE A 14 2.41 9.05 -45.88
N MET A 15 1.62 9.74 -46.72
CA MET A 15 1.50 9.40 -48.15
C MET A 15 2.47 10.27 -48.97
N PRO A 16 3.53 9.72 -49.57
CA PRO A 16 4.16 10.36 -50.71
C PRO A 16 3.25 10.18 -51.94
N SER A 17 2.82 11.29 -52.53
CA SER A 17 2.10 11.30 -53.79
C SER A 17 3.01 10.83 -54.93
N SER A 18 2.75 9.66 -55.48
CA SER A 18 3.22 9.31 -56.82
C SER A 18 2.26 8.39 -57.55
N SER A 19 1.80 8.92 -58.69
CA SER A 19 1.21 8.35 -59.90
C SER A 19 0.83 6.86 -59.94
N ILE A 20 -0.44 6.63 -60.30
CA ILE A 20 -1.03 5.34 -60.67
C ILE A 20 -0.26 4.71 -61.85
N LYS A 21 0.13 3.44 -61.68
CA LYS A 21 0.31 2.50 -62.79
C LYS A 21 -0.23 1.13 -62.37
N GLU A 22 -1.27 0.68 -63.05
CA GLU A 22 -1.81 -0.67 -62.94
C GLU A 22 -0.81 -1.71 -63.45
N SER A 23 -0.56 -2.76 -62.67
CA SER A 23 -0.17 -4.09 -63.19
C SER A 23 -0.60 -5.19 -62.21
N ASN A 24 -1.03 -6.31 -62.79
CA ASN A 24 -1.86 -7.42 -62.29
C ASN A 24 -1.37 -8.21 -61.04
N PRO A 25 -2.24 -9.06 -60.42
CA PRO A 25 -2.09 -9.54 -59.05
C PRO A 25 -1.11 -10.70 -58.94
N SER A 26 -0.32 -10.72 -57.89
CA SER A 26 0.32 -11.93 -57.39
C SER A 26 0.12 -12.00 -55.89
N GLN A 27 -0.67 -12.99 -55.51
CA GLN A 27 -0.98 -13.36 -54.14
C GLN A 27 0.32 -13.59 -53.37
N THR A 28 0.48 -12.86 -52.27
CA THR A 28 1.07 -13.42 -51.06
C THR A 28 0.01 -13.27 -49.99
N VAL A 29 -0.78 -14.33 -49.81
CA VAL A 29 -1.66 -14.47 -48.66
C VAL A 29 -0.74 -14.68 -47.46
N LEU A 30 -0.52 -13.62 -46.68
CA LEU A 30 -0.09 -13.77 -45.31
C LEU A 30 -1.33 -14.17 -44.48
N PRO A 31 -1.23 -15.15 -43.57
CA PRO A 31 -2.35 -15.56 -42.73
C PRO A 31 -2.80 -14.38 -41.85
N ALA A 32 -4.12 -14.31 -41.64
CA ALA A 32 -4.84 -13.23 -40.98
C ALA A 32 -4.18 -12.78 -39.67
N SER A 33 -3.80 -11.50 -39.58
CA SER A 33 -3.77 -10.85 -38.27
C SER A 33 -5.22 -10.55 -37.92
N ASP A 34 -5.73 -11.16 -36.84
CA ASP A 34 -7.04 -10.83 -36.27
C ASP A 34 -7.16 -9.35 -35.83
N ALA A 35 -6.07 -8.59 -35.87
CA ALA A 35 -6.05 -7.16 -35.64
C ALA A 35 -6.77 -6.43 -36.78
N ASN A 36 -7.82 -5.67 -36.43
CA ASN A 36 -8.58 -4.88 -37.40
C ASN A 36 -7.82 -3.62 -37.84
N LEU A 37 -6.91 -3.08 -37.01
CA LEU A 37 -6.14 -1.88 -37.29
C LEU A 37 -4.92 -1.80 -36.36
N SER A 38 -3.73 -1.53 -36.90
CA SER A 38 -2.56 -1.11 -36.15
C SER A 38 -2.41 0.41 -36.25
N ILE A 39 -2.19 1.10 -35.13
CA ILE A 39 -1.99 2.55 -35.08
C ILE A 39 -0.72 2.90 -34.33
N GLU A 40 0.02 3.88 -34.86
CA GLU A 40 1.05 4.61 -34.11
C GLU A 40 0.32 5.65 -33.25
N GLY A 41 0.49 5.57 -31.93
CA GLY A 41 -0.21 6.41 -30.98
C GLY A 41 -1.63 5.94 -30.65
N PHE A 42 -1.92 5.84 -29.36
CA PHE A 42 -3.28 5.62 -28.83
C PHE A 42 -3.55 6.66 -27.75
N HIS A 43 -4.68 7.36 -27.87
CA HIS A 43 -5.14 8.29 -26.85
C HIS A 43 -6.63 8.07 -26.57
N ALA A 44 -6.95 7.67 -25.35
CA ALA A 44 -8.32 7.56 -24.87
C ALA A 44 -8.54 8.52 -23.69
N VAL A 45 -9.63 9.29 -23.76
CA VAL A 45 -10.08 10.16 -22.67
C VAL A 45 -11.39 9.63 -22.11
N ASN A 46 -11.39 9.37 -20.81
CA ASN A 46 -12.57 9.00 -20.04
C ASN A 46 -12.94 10.12 -19.08
N LEU A 47 -14.24 10.31 -18.87
CA LEU A 47 -14.73 11.20 -17.82
C LEU A 47 -15.18 10.33 -16.65
N ASN A 48 -14.63 10.57 -15.47
CA ASN A 48 -15.12 9.95 -14.26
C ASN A 48 -16.50 10.53 -13.88
N GLN A 49 -17.13 9.99 -12.83
CA GLN A 49 -18.48 10.38 -12.40
C GLN A 49 -18.58 11.87 -11.99
N GLU A 50 -17.46 12.52 -11.69
CA GLU A 50 -17.37 13.94 -11.32
C GLU A 50 -17.02 14.82 -12.52
N GLY A 51 -16.95 14.25 -13.72
CA GLY A 51 -16.60 14.96 -14.95
C GLY A 51 -15.11 15.26 -15.09
N ARG A 52 -14.24 14.65 -14.27
CA ARG A 52 -12.79 14.81 -14.38
C ARG A 52 -12.22 13.85 -15.43
N LYS A 53 -11.21 14.32 -16.17
CA LYS A 53 -10.60 13.60 -17.31
C LYS A 53 -9.53 12.60 -16.86
N GLU A 54 -9.76 11.32 -17.13
CA GLU A 54 -8.78 10.23 -17.03
C GLU A 54 -8.24 9.94 -18.44
N THR A 55 -6.95 9.65 -18.55
CA THR A 55 -6.30 9.37 -19.85
C THR A 55 -5.62 8.01 -19.88
N ILE A 56 -5.61 7.42 -21.07
CA ILE A 56 -4.80 6.25 -21.41
C ILE A 56 -4.08 6.57 -22.70
N ASP A 57 -2.76 6.50 -22.64
CA ASP A 57 -1.82 6.86 -23.69
C ASP A 57 -0.93 5.65 -24.01
N ALA A 58 -0.64 5.39 -25.28
CA ALA A 58 0.32 4.34 -25.66
C ALA A 58 1.06 4.71 -26.95
N GLU A 59 2.29 4.22 -27.10
CA GLU A 59 3.09 4.45 -28.32
C GLU A 59 2.55 3.68 -29.53
N GLU A 60 2.02 2.47 -29.32
CA GLU A 60 1.41 1.66 -30.37
C GLU A 60 0.13 1.00 -29.84
N ALA A 61 -0.84 0.80 -30.73
CA ALA A 61 -2.00 -0.03 -30.43
C ALA A 61 -2.47 -0.90 -31.60
N GLU A 62 -2.88 -2.12 -31.27
CA GLU A 62 -3.58 -3.03 -32.16
C GLU A 62 -5.04 -3.15 -31.72
N LEU A 63 -5.97 -2.70 -32.56
CA LEU A 63 -7.39 -2.71 -32.28
C LEU A 63 -8.05 -3.99 -32.79
N TYR A 64 -8.78 -4.67 -31.90
CA TYR A 64 -9.61 -5.82 -32.18
C TYR A 64 -11.08 -5.42 -31.97
N ARG A 65 -11.64 -4.67 -32.93
CA ARG A 65 -12.97 -4.05 -32.84
C ARG A 65 -14.09 -5.07 -32.61
N GLU A 66 -14.06 -6.17 -33.36
CA GLU A 66 -15.07 -7.24 -33.22
C GLU A 66 -14.97 -7.95 -31.87
N LYS A 67 -13.77 -7.99 -31.28
CA LYS A 67 -13.52 -8.57 -29.96
C LYS A 67 -13.65 -7.55 -28.82
N GLY A 68 -13.84 -6.27 -29.11
CA GLY A 68 -14.08 -5.21 -28.13
C GLY A 68 -12.87 -4.77 -27.30
N PHE A 69 -11.63 -4.94 -27.79
CA PHE A 69 -10.43 -4.53 -27.05
C PHE A 69 -9.30 -3.97 -27.94
N ALA A 70 -8.35 -3.28 -27.32
CA ALA A 70 -7.08 -2.87 -27.91
C ALA A 70 -5.90 -3.43 -27.10
N LEU A 71 -4.87 -3.92 -27.79
CA LEU A 71 -3.57 -4.22 -27.19
C LEU A 71 -2.67 -3.00 -27.37
N LEU A 72 -1.98 -2.61 -26.31
CA LEU A 72 -1.22 -1.37 -26.20
C LEU A 72 0.24 -1.69 -25.89
N LYS A 73 1.19 -0.94 -26.46
CA LYS A 73 2.61 -1.00 -26.07
C LYS A 73 3.08 0.32 -25.48
N LYS A 74 3.92 0.22 -24.44
CA LYS A 74 4.41 1.32 -23.61
C LYS A 74 3.27 2.23 -23.18
N VAL A 75 2.42 1.67 -22.33
CA VAL A 75 1.18 2.29 -21.90
C VAL A 75 1.42 3.18 -20.69
N GLU A 76 0.82 4.37 -20.72
CA GLU A 76 0.72 5.28 -19.60
C GLU A 76 -0.76 5.60 -19.34
N ALA A 77 -1.15 5.70 -18.07
CA ALA A 77 -2.50 6.07 -17.69
C ALA A 77 -2.51 7.08 -16.55
N ARG A 78 -3.45 8.01 -16.58
CA ARG A 78 -3.69 9.00 -15.52
C ARG A 78 -5.12 8.80 -15.00
N ILE A 79 -5.23 8.33 -13.77
CA ILE A 79 -6.50 7.98 -13.12
C ILE A 79 -6.66 8.79 -11.84
N PHE A 80 -7.88 9.19 -11.48
CA PHE A 80 -8.09 9.90 -10.21
C PHE A 80 -8.05 8.94 -9.02
N GLY A 81 -7.20 9.27 -8.06
CA GLY A 81 -7.04 8.59 -6.79
C GLY A 81 -7.85 9.26 -5.68
N GLN A 82 -7.24 9.33 -4.49
CA GLN A 82 -7.83 9.95 -3.31
C GLN A 82 -7.92 11.48 -3.45
N GLY A 83 -9.11 12.05 -3.22
CA GLY A 83 -9.35 13.48 -3.38
C GLY A 83 -8.97 13.98 -4.78
N ASP A 84 -8.04 14.92 -4.85
CA ASP A 84 -7.49 15.49 -6.10
C ASP A 84 -6.18 14.84 -6.54
N ASP A 85 -5.77 13.74 -5.90
CA ASP A 85 -4.59 13.00 -6.31
C ASP A 85 -4.78 12.33 -7.67
N VAL A 86 -3.72 12.34 -8.47
CA VAL A 86 -3.67 11.67 -9.77
C VAL A 86 -2.66 10.53 -9.66
N ILE A 87 -3.12 9.33 -10.01
CA ILE A 87 -2.29 8.14 -10.10
C ILE A 87 -1.81 8.02 -11.54
N HIS A 88 -0.51 8.20 -11.73
CA HIS A 88 0.17 7.99 -13.00
C HIS A 88 0.73 6.57 -13.05
N ILE A 89 0.17 5.73 -13.91
CA ILE A 89 0.54 4.32 -14.09
C ILE A 89 1.32 4.19 -15.38
N LYS A 90 2.47 3.50 -15.35
CA LYS A 90 3.25 3.12 -16.52
C LYS A 90 3.42 1.61 -16.58
N GLY A 91 3.34 1.03 -17.77
CA GLY A 91 3.58 -0.40 -18.02
C GLY A 91 4.11 -0.66 -19.42
N GLN A 92 4.71 -1.83 -19.63
CA GLN A 92 5.27 -2.21 -20.94
C GLN A 92 4.17 -2.54 -21.95
N GLU A 93 3.11 -3.22 -21.50
CA GLU A 93 1.98 -3.59 -22.32
C GLU A 93 0.67 -3.29 -21.60
N GLY A 94 -0.39 -3.12 -22.38
CA GLY A 94 -1.74 -2.91 -21.86
C GLY A 94 -2.80 -3.63 -22.68
N LYS A 95 -3.89 -4.03 -22.04
CA LYS A 95 -5.11 -4.47 -22.71
C LYS A 95 -6.26 -3.60 -22.24
N TYR A 96 -6.79 -2.81 -23.18
CA TYR A 96 -7.89 -1.89 -22.92
C TYR A 96 -9.20 -2.44 -23.50
N TYR A 97 -10.21 -2.59 -22.66
CA TYR A 97 -11.53 -3.09 -23.05
C TYR A 97 -12.43 -1.90 -23.42
N LEU A 98 -12.83 -1.77 -24.68
CA LEU A 98 -13.43 -0.56 -25.23
C LEU A 98 -14.81 -0.25 -24.62
N ASP A 99 -15.63 -1.28 -24.39
CA ASP A 99 -16.99 -1.12 -23.88
C ASP A 99 -17.02 -0.90 -22.37
N LYS A 100 -16.19 -1.66 -21.64
CA LYS A 100 -16.11 -1.62 -20.17
C LYS A 100 -15.24 -0.50 -19.65
N LYS A 101 -14.29 -0.03 -20.47
CA LYS A 101 -13.22 0.91 -20.13
C LYS A 101 -12.24 0.37 -19.08
N ASP A 102 -12.27 -0.94 -18.85
CA ASP A 102 -11.30 -1.63 -18.02
C ASP A 102 -9.93 -1.62 -18.71
N ILE A 103 -8.87 -1.60 -17.90
CA ILE A 103 -7.51 -1.73 -18.40
C ILE A 103 -6.73 -2.73 -17.56
N GLU A 104 -5.95 -3.56 -18.23
CA GLU A 104 -4.95 -4.45 -17.64
C GLU A 104 -3.57 -4.00 -18.12
N PHE A 105 -2.62 -3.85 -17.21
CA PHE A 105 -1.23 -3.47 -17.45
C PHE A 105 -0.34 -4.68 -17.18
N PHE A 106 0.71 -4.85 -18.00
CA PHE A 106 1.65 -5.95 -17.89
C PHE A 106 3.10 -5.46 -18.04
N GLY A 107 3.99 -6.07 -17.25
CA GLY A 107 5.45 -5.86 -17.30
C GLY A 107 5.90 -4.57 -16.62
N ASP A 108 6.73 -4.71 -15.59
CA ASP A 108 7.42 -3.64 -14.85
C ASP A 108 6.52 -2.41 -14.56
N ILE A 109 5.36 -2.65 -13.95
CA ILE A 109 4.41 -1.58 -13.68
C ILE A 109 4.95 -0.67 -12.58
N ILE A 110 4.89 0.63 -12.84
CA ILE A 110 5.15 1.68 -11.86
C ILE A 110 3.92 2.58 -11.79
N ALA A 111 3.25 2.61 -10.64
CA ALA A 111 2.16 3.55 -10.37
C ALA A 111 2.62 4.58 -9.35
N THR A 112 2.49 5.87 -9.67
CA THR A 112 2.94 6.97 -8.83
C THR A 112 1.76 7.88 -8.50
N SER A 113 1.54 8.13 -7.21
CA SER A 113 0.63 9.14 -6.70
C SER A 113 1.33 10.50 -6.77
N GLU A 114 0.87 11.38 -7.66
CA GLU A 114 1.55 12.64 -7.97
C GLU A 114 1.57 13.62 -6.79
N ASN A 115 0.45 13.74 -6.06
CA ASN A 115 0.32 14.73 -4.99
C ASN A 115 0.75 14.18 -3.63
N GLN A 116 0.66 12.86 -3.42
CA GLN A 116 1.02 12.25 -2.15
C GLN A 116 2.45 11.68 -2.14
N GLY A 117 3.07 11.51 -3.30
CA GLY A 117 4.46 11.07 -3.42
C GLY A 117 4.67 9.59 -3.05
N TYR A 118 3.66 8.74 -3.25
CA TYR A 118 3.79 7.29 -3.13
C TYR A 118 4.06 6.65 -4.48
N GLN A 119 4.81 5.56 -4.47
CA GLN A 119 5.07 4.72 -5.64
C GLN A 119 4.73 3.27 -5.31
N LEU A 120 4.05 2.59 -6.23
CA LEU A 120 3.79 1.16 -6.28
C LEU A 120 4.56 0.55 -7.45
N LYS A 121 5.16 -0.63 -7.22
CA LYS A 121 5.76 -1.47 -8.26
C LYS A 121 5.16 -2.87 -8.22
N THR A 122 4.86 -3.44 -9.39
CA THR A 122 4.33 -4.80 -9.57
C THR A 122 4.46 -5.27 -11.03
N ASN A 123 4.06 -6.51 -11.35
CA ASN A 123 4.19 -7.10 -12.69
C ASN A 123 2.90 -7.15 -13.50
N THR A 124 1.74 -7.17 -12.83
CA THR A 124 0.43 -6.99 -13.45
C THR A 124 -0.41 -6.03 -12.63
N LEU A 125 -1.27 -5.28 -13.29
CA LEU A 125 -2.22 -4.41 -12.62
C LEU A 125 -3.51 -4.30 -13.41
N LYS A 126 -4.64 -4.44 -12.74
CA LYS A 126 -5.97 -4.32 -13.35
C LYS A 126 -6.72 -3.16 -12.75
N TYR A 127 -7.31 -2.33 -13.59
CA TYR A 127 -8.25 -1.29 -13.18
C TYR A 127 -9.61 -1.55 -13.82
N LEU A 128 -10.62 -1.71 -12.97
CA LEU A 128 -12.01 -1.84 -13.35
C LEU A 128 -12.70 -0.49 -13.21
N ASP A 129 -13.18 0.08 -14.32
CA ASP A 129 -13.65 1.47 -14.36
C ASP A 129 -14.98 1.64 -13.60
N MET A 130 -15.90 0.69 -13.74
CA MET A 130 -17.21 0.75 -13.09
C MET A 130 -17.11 0.58 -11.56
N GLU A 131 -16.34 -0.41 -11.11
CA GLU A 131 -16.12 -0.69 -9.68
C GLU A 131 -15.13 0.29 -9.03
N LYS A 132 -14.36 1.03 -9.85
CA LYS A 132 -13.24 1.87 -9.41
C LYS A 132 -12.24 1.08 -8.56
N LEU A 133 -11.95 -0.13 -9.02
CA LEU A 133 -11.13 -1.11 -8.33
C LEU A 133 -9.83 -1.32 -9.09
N LEU A 134 -8.72 -1.02 -8.42
CA LEU A 134 -7.36 -1.33 -8.85
C LEU A 134 -6.90 -2.58 -8.10
N SER A 135 -6.36 -3.57 -8.81
CA SER A 135 -6.00 -4.85 -8.19
C SER A 135 -4.86 -5.58 -8.90
N THR A 136 -4.12 -6.35 -8.12
CA THR A 136 -3.14 -7.32 -8.62
C THR A 136 -3.08 -8.50 -7.65
N ASP A 137 -2.70 -9.68 -8.14
CA ASP A 137 -2.37 -10.84 -7.31
C ASP A 137 -0.85 -11.04 -7.19
N ASP A 138 -0.05 -10.25 -7.92
CA ASP A 138 1.41 -10.32 -7.91
C ASP A 138 2.01 -9.70 -6.64
N PRO A 139 3.30 -9.97 -6.37
CA PRO A 139 4.07 -9.20 -5.40
C PRO A 139 4.00 -7.70 -5.67
N VAL A 140 3.92 -6.94 -4.58
CA VAL A 140 3.91 -5.48 -4.60
C VAL A 140 5.02 -4.92 -3.73
N TRP A 141 5.59 -3.82 -4.18
CA TRP A 141 6.44 -2.95 -3.37
C TRP A 141 5.86 -1.55 -3.41
N ILE A 142 5.66 -0.95 -2.24
CA ILE A 142 5.10 0.39 -2.06
C ILE A 142 6.06 1.22 -1.24
N ALA A 143 6.34 2.45 -1.65
CA ALA A 143 7.18 3.36 -0.90
C ALA A 143 6.69 4.80 -0.97
N GLY A 144 6.83 5.54 0.13
CA GLY A 144 6.58 6.99 0.18
C GLY A 144 6.30 7.54 1.58
N PRO A 145 5.83 8.79 1.70
CA PRO A 145 6.00 9.84 0.70
C PRO A 145 7.48 10.02 0.36
N ASN A 146 7.77 10.52 -0.86
CA ASN A 146 9.11 10.63 -1.45
C ASN A 146 9.77 9.26 -1.72
N PRO A 147 9.63 8.70 -2.94
CA PRO A 147 10.18 7.38 -3.26
C PRO A 147 11.72 7.29 -3.22
N HIS A 148 12.43 8.42 -3.20
CA HIS A 148 13.90 8.44 -3.17
C HIS A 148 14.45 8.40 -1.73
N ASN A 149 13.62 8.77 -0.75
CA ASN A 149 13.94 8.66 0.67
C ASN A 149 12.62 8.44 1.46
N PRO A 150 12.01 7.26 1.32
CA PRO A 150 10.67 7.02 1.80
C PRO A 150 10.62 6.94 3.32
N SER A 151 9.58 7.53 3.91
CA SER A 151 9.30 7.37 5.34
C SER A 151 8.54 6.09 5.67
N LEU A 152 7.94 5.46 4.64
CA LEU A 152 7.20 4.22 4.71
C LEU A 152 7.58 3.35 3.50
N GLU A 153 7.93 2.10 3.78
CA GLU A 153 8.13 1.06 2.77
C GLU A 153 7.28 -0.15 3.13
N VAL A 154 6.61 -0.75 2.15
CA VAL A 154 5.73 -1.91 2.34
C VAL A 154 5.94 -2.90 1.20
N THR A 155 6.01 -4.18 1.54
CA THR A 155 5.97 -5.30 0.60
C THR A 155 4.84 -6.25 0.96
N GLY A 156 4.39 -7.03 -0.02
CA GLY A 156 3.48 -8.15 0.20
C GLY A 156 3.02 -8.74 -1.12
N VAL A 157 2.03 -9.61 -1.07
CA VAL A 157 1.47 -10.29 -2.25
C VAL A 157 0.00 -9.94 -2.40
N GLY A 158 -0.33 -9.46 -3.59
CA GLY A 158 -1.66 -9.01 -3.96
C GLY A 158 -2.03 -7.66 -3.35
N LEU A 159 -2.82 -6.90 -4.11
CA LEU A 159 -3.32 -5.58 -3.74
C LEU A 159 -4.76 -5.45 -4.20
N ARG A 160 -5.59 -4.80 -3.40
CA ARG A 160 -6.90 -4.27 -3.80
C ARG A 160 -7.02 -2.83 -3.33
N ALA A 161 -7.31 -1.91 -4.23
CA ALA A 161 -7.52 -0.50 -3.91
C ALA A 161 -8.80 -0.01 -4.57
N ASN A 162 -9.74 0.49 -3.77
CA ASN A 162 -10.95 1.13 -4.26
C ASN A 162 -10.75 2.65 -4.21
N THR A 163 -10.70 3.29 -5.39
CA THR A 163 -10.39 4.72 -5.49
C THR A 163 -11.54 5.61 -5.01
N LYS A 164 -12.79 5.09 -4.99
CA LYS A 164 -13.97 5.82 -4.49
C LYS A 164 -14.04 5.85 -2.97
N THR A 165 -13.80 4.71 -2.32
CA THR A 165 -13.81 4.63 -0.85
C THR A 165 -12.48 5.03 -0.23
N GLU A 166 -11.43 5.16 -1.04
CA GLU A 166 -10.04 5.43 -0.62
C GLU A 166 -9.56 4.40 0.40
N GLN A 167 -9.88 3.14 0.10
CA GLN A 167 -9.48 1.98 0.88
C GLN A 167 -8.52 1.14 0.05
N PHE A 168 -7.44 0.71 0.66
CA PHE A 168 -6.54 -0.25 0.03
C PHE A 168 -6.12 -1.35 0.99
N SER A 169 -5.89 -2.54 0.45
CA SER A 169 -5.44 -3.69 1.21
C SER A 169 -4.30 -4.39 0.49
N ILE A 170 -3.30 -4.82 1.25
CA ILE A 170 -2.31 -5.81 0.78
C ILE A 170 -2.71 -7.14 1.40
N LEU A 171 -2.78 -8.18 0.56
CA LEU A 171 -3.61 -9.34 0.85
C LEU A 171 -2.87 -10.44 1.60
N LYS A 172 -1.54 -10.52 1.48
CA LYS A 172 -0.70 -11.58 2.05
C LYS A 172 0.73 -11.09 2.31
N GLU A 173 1.39 -11.74 3.25
CA GLU A 173 2.85 -11.65 3.48
C GLU A 173 3.36 -10.20 3.62
N VAL A 174 2.61 -9.40 4.38
CA VAL A 174 2.89 -7.98 4.51
C VAL A 174 4.11 -7.77 5.39
N ARG A 175 5.08 -7.02 4.87
CA ARG A 175 6.19 -6.45 5.66
C ARG A 175 6.23 -4.97 5.45
N SER A 176 6.27 -4.21 6.54
CA SER A 176 6.22 -2.75 6.54
C SER A 176 7.33 -2.18 7.41
N ARG A 177 8.01 -1.16 6.92
CA ARG A 177 8.97 -0.35 7.68
C ARG A 177 8.51 1.09 7.70
N LYS A 178 8.30 1.65 8.90
CA LYS A 178 8.00 3.07 9.10
C LYS A 178 9.16 3.76 9.79
N HIS A 179 9.64 4.84 9.19
CA HIS A 179 10.60 5.76 9.77
C HIS A 179 9.94 7.11 10.08
N ASP A 180 10.01 7.54 11.33
CA ASP A 180 9.53 8.86 11.77
C ASP A 180 10.70 9.72 12.23
N VAL A 181 10.75 10.97 11.77
CA VAL A 181 11.78 11.92 12.22
C VAL A 181 11.68 12.09 13.74
N GLY A 182 12.79 11.90 14.44
CA GLY A 182 12.88 12.01 15.90
C GLY A 182 12.38 10.78 16.66
N ALA A 183 12.07 9.67 15.99
CA ALA A 183 11.73 8.41 16.63
C ALA A 183 12.45 7.23 15.95
N PRO A 184 12.70 6.13 16.67
CA PRO A 184 13.20 4.90 16.06
C PRO A 184 12.20 4.33 15.05
N SER A 185 12.74 3.68 14.02
CA SER A 185 11.92 2.97 13.03
C SER A 185 11.14 1.82 13.67
N ILE A 186 10.02 1.48 13.06
CA ILE A 186 9.18 0.35 13.41
C ILE A 186 9.08 -0.56 12.20
N ASP A 187 9.41 -1.82 12.38
CA ASP A 187 9.16 -2.88 11.42
C ASP A 187 7.91 -3.66 11.84
N ILE A 188 7.06 -4.03 10.88
CA ILE A 188 5.78 -4.70 11.10
C ILE A 188 5.62 -5.80 10.08
N ASP A 189 5.52 -7.04 10.55
CA ASP A 189 5.12 -8.19 9.75
C ASP A 189 3.67 -8.57 10.10
N SER A 190 2.88 -8.99 9.11
CA SER A 190 1.51 -9.46 9.30
C SER A 190 1.01 -10.24 8.09
N ASP A 191 -0.11 -10.94 8.22
CA ASP A 191 -0.71 -11.58 7.04
C ASP A 191 -1.33 -10.53 6.11
N THR A 192 -2.04 -9.53 6.65
CA THR A 192 -2.73 -8.52 5.84
C THR A 192 -2.63 -7.12 6.44
N VAL A 193 -2.77 -6.10 5.60
CA VAL A 193 -3.00 -4.72 6.05
C VAL A 193 -4.15 -4.10 5.28
N ASP A 194 -5.07 -3.47 6.01
CA ASP A 194 -6.09 -2.59 5.44
C ASP A 194 -5.76 -1.13 5.77
N VAL A 195 -5.86 -0.25 4.80
CA VAL A 195 -5.61 1.18 4.99
C VAL A 195 -6.84 1.97 4.59
N TYR A 196 -7.21 2.87 5.48
CA TYR A 196 -8.39 3.71 5.39
C TYR A 196 -7.94 5.17 5.28
N SER A 197 -7.66 5.63 4.06
CA SER A 197 -6.97 6.90 3.87
C SER A 197 -7.77 8.11 4.38
N LYS A 198 -9.12 8.07 4.31
CA LYS A 198 -10.00 9.10 4.90
C LYS A 198 -9.86 9.23 6.42
N LYS A 199 -9.46 8.15 7.10
CA LYS A 199 -9.25 8.10 8.55
C LYS A 199 -7.78 8.29 8.95
N ASN A 200 -6.86 8.31 7.98
CA ASN A 200 -5.42 8.21 8.20
C ASN A 200 -5.07 6.99 9.09
N GLU A 201 -5.68 5.84 8.80
CA GLU A 201 -5.53 4.61 9.59
C GLU A 201 -4.96 3.46 8.75
N ALA A 202 -4.03 2.69 9.34
CA ALA A 202 -3.63 1.39 8.82
C ALA A 202 -3.85 0.32 9.89
N LEU A 203 -4.54 -0.76 9.54
CA LEU A 203 -4.84 -1.90 10.39
C LEU A 203 -4.13 -3.13 9.84
N PHE A 204 -3.05 -3.51 10.51
CA PHE A 204 -2.37 -4.79 10.30
C PHE A 204 -3.13 -5.87 11.05
N LYS A 205 -3.37 -7.02 10.42
CA LYS A 205 -4.18 -8.11 10.95
C LYS A 205 -3.50 -9.45 10.75
N ASP A 206 -3.75 -10.31 11.72
CA ASP A 206 -3.35 -11.70 11.81
C ASP A 206 -1.82 -11.87 11.86
N ASN A 207 -1.35 -12.66 12.83
CA ASN A 207 0.08 -12.93 13.05
C ASN A 207 0.96 -11.67 13.09
N VAL A 208 0.47 -10.58 13.70
CA VAL A 208 1.18 -9.30 13.67
C VAL A 208 2.37 -9.34 14.61
N VAL A 209 3.55 -9.04 14.05
CA VAL A 209 4.81 -8.86 14.79
C VAL A 209 5.31 -7.45 14.56
N VAL A 210 5.49 -6.69 15.63
CA VAL A 210 6.04 -5.33 15.60
C VAL A 210 7.40 -5.34 16.26
N ILE A 211 8.42 -4.90 15.52
CA ILE A 211 9.81 -4.86 15.97
C ILE A 211 10.26 -3.41 16.04
N GLN A 212 10.79 -3.00 17.20
CA GLN A 212 11.46 -1.71 17.36
C GLN A 212 12.64 -1.88 18.31
N LYS A 213 13.86 -1.63 17.80
CA LYS A 213 15.10 -1.93 18.53
C LYS A 213 15.11 -3.40 19.00
N GLU A 214 15.20 -3.65 20.30
CA GLU A 214 15.21 -4.99 20.91
C GLU A 214 13.80 -5.49 21.30
N MET A 215 12.78 -4.64 21.18
CA MET A 215 11.40 -4.99 21.55
C MET A 215 10.71 -5.71 20.40
N ASN A 216 10.09 -6.84 20.74
CA ASN A 216 9.18 -7.58 19.88
C ASN A 216 7.78 -7.59 20.50
N LEU A 217 6.78 -7.09 19.79
CA LEU A 217 5.38 -7.14 20.17
C LEU A 217 4.64 -8.08 19.23
N PHE A 218 3.88 -9.00 19.79
CA PHE A 218 3.04 -9.96 19.09
C PHE A 218 1.57 -9.65 19.40
N THR A 219 0.71 -9.65 18.39
CA THR A 219 -0.74 -9.37 18.53
C THR A 219 -1.51 -9.85 17.31
N ASP A 220 -2.84 -10.02 17.43
CA ASP A 220 -3.66 -10.32 16.25
C ASP A 220 -3.95 -9.04 15.43
N ASN A 221 -3.98 -7.86 16.08
CA ASN A 221 -4.32 -6.62 15.40
C ASN A 221 -3.45 -5.45 15.86
N PHE A 222 -2.91 -4.70 14.90
CA PHE A 222 -2.16 -3.48 15.15
C PHE A 222 -2.72 -2.32 14.32
N LEU A 223 -3.43 -1.41 14.97
CA LEU A 223 -4.02 -0.23 14.35
C LEU A 223 -3.10 0.97 14.56
N ILE A 224 -2.70 1.61 13.47
CA ILE A 224 -1.90 2.84 13.47
C ILE A 224 -2.79 4.00 13.03
N ASN A 225 -2.76 5.09 13.81
CA ASN A 225 -3.29 6.39 13.44
C ASN A 225 -2.13 7.30 13.04
N TYR A 226 -2.16 7.81 11.81
CA TYR A 226 -1.16 8.72 11.29
C TYR A 226 -1.62 10.18 11.37
N ASN A 227 -0.66 11.06 11.56
CA ASN A 227 -0.87 12.49 11.46
C ASN A 227 -1.26 12.86 10.03
N SER A 228 -2.35 13.60 9.85
CA SER A 228 -2.83 13.97 8.51
C SER A 228 -1.84 14.84 7.73
N ARG A 229 -1.02 15.65 8.41
CA ARG A 229 -0.09 16.63 7.81
C ARG A 229 1.25 16.03 7.46
N ASN A 230 1.92 15.37 8.42
CA ASN A 230 3.29 14.90 8.24
C ASN A 230 3.43 13.37 8.11
N LYS A 231 2.31 12.63 8.14
CA LYS A 231 2.24 11.16 8.03
C LYS A 231 3.08 10.41 9.08
N ALA A 232 3.50 11.08 10.16
CA ALA A 232 4.11 10.42 11.31
C ALA A 232 3.08 9.63 12.11
N ILE A 233 3.52 8.65 12.89
CA ILE A 233 2.64 7.92 13.80
C ILE A 233 2.23 8.84 14.95
N ASP A 234 0.93 9.16 15.05
CA ASP A 234 0.38 9.87 16.21
C ASP A 234 0.21 8.87 17.36
N LYS A 235 -0.38 7.70 17.07
CA LYS A 235 -0.62 6.63 18.03
C LYS A 235 -0.76 5.29 17.32
N ALA A 236 -0.33 4.21 17.96
CA ALA A 236 -0.69 2.87 17.53
C ALA A 236 -1.29 2.06 18.68
N LYS A 237 -2.08 1.04 18.34
CA LYS A 237 -2.80 0.19 19.28
C LYS A 237 -2.68 -1.27 18.86
N ALA A 238 -2.02 -2.07 19.71
CA ALA A 238 -2.07 -3.52 19.67
C ALA A 238 -3.25 -4.03 20.49
N TYR A 239 -3.98 -5.02 19.98
CA TYR A 239 -5.09 -5.62 20.70
C TYR A 239 -5.42 -7.03 20.18
N ASN A 240 -6.04 -7.81 21.06
CA ASN A 240 -6.24 -9.25 20.92
C ASN A 240 -4.88 -9.97 20.96
N GLN A 241 -4.66 -10.73 22.04
CA GLN A 241 -3.44 -11.51 22.30
C GLN A 241 -2.15 -10.68 22.29
N VAL A 242 -2.07 -9.65 23.13
CA VAL A 242 -0.85 -8.82 23.18
C VAL A 242 0.21 -9.47 24.07
N LYS A 243 1.37 -9.75 23.48
CA LYS A 243 2.59 -10.19 24.17
C LYS A 243 3.75 -9.30 23.74
N ILE A 244 4.53 -8.81 24.69
CA ILE A 244 5.71 -7.97 24.46
C ILE A 244 6.91 -8.69 25.06
N VAL A 245 8.01 -8.76 24.32
CA VAL A 245 9.28 -9.36 24.72
C VAL A 245 10.39 -8.34 24.53
N GLN A 246 11.17 -8.08 25.59
CA GLN A 246 12.34 -7.19 25.55
C GLN A 246 13.45 -7.78 26.43
N GLY A 247 14.46 -8.39 25.81
CA GLY A 247 15.49 -9.14 26.54
C GLY A 247 14.86 -10.28 27.36
N THR A 248 15.07 -10.28 28.68
CA THR A 248 14.47 -11.26 29.60
C THR A 248 13.07 -10.88 30.11
N ARG A 249 12.57 -9.69 29.73
CA ARG A 249 11.25 -9.21 30.15
C ARG A 249 10.17 -9.68 29.20
N ILE A 250 9.08 -10.20 29.76
CA ILE A 250 7.88 -10.59 29.02
C ILE A 250 6.69 -9.88 29.65
N ALA A 251 5.88 -9.20 28.84
CA ALA A 251 4.62 -8.62 29.27
C ALA A 251 3.45 -9.16 28.44
N THR A 252 2.29 -9.30 29.07
CA THR A 252 1.04 -9.69 28.41
C THR A 252 -0.07 -8.76 28.85
N CYS A 253 -1.01 -8.46 27.95
CA CYS A 253 -2.20 -7.64 28.26
C CYS A 253 -3.29 -7.83 27.19
N GLN A 254 -4.46 -7.22 27.40
CA GLN A 254 -5.50 -7.18 26.37
C GLN A 254 -5.23 -6.12 25.29
N LYS A 255 -4.67 -4.98 25.68
CA LYS A 255 -4.40 -3.83 24.78
C LYS A 255 -3.09 -3.16 25.16
N ALA A 256 -2.30 -2.78 24.16
CA ALA A 256 -1.15 -1.91 24.33
C ALA A 256 -1.23 -0.71 23.38
N PHE A 257 -0.97 0.49 23.90
CA PHE A 257 -0.95 1.72 23.12
C PHE A 257 0.48 2.23 23.01
N LEU A 258 0.94 2.44 21.78
CA LEU A 258 2.27 2.95 21.47
C LEU A 258 2.20 4.44 21.14
N LEU A 259 3.01 5.23 21.82
CA LEU A 259 3.30 6.63 21.54
C LEU A 259 4.75 6.72 21.05
N ASN A 260 4.95 6.60 19.72
CA ASN A 260 6.28 6.33 19.15
C ASN A 260 7.29 7.45 19.46
N ARG A 261 6.92 8.71 19.27
CA ARG A 261 7.79 9.87 19.54
C ARG A 261 8.17 10.00 21.01
N GLU A 262 7.23 9.70 21.90
CA GLU A 262 7.46 9.76 23.34
C GLU A 262 8.22 8.53 23.87
N GLN A 263 8.39 7.52 23.02
CA GLN A 263 8.95 6.22 23.38
C GLN A 263 8.23 5.60 24.59
N LYS A 264 6.89 5.70 24.61
CA LYS A 264 6.05 5.14 25.67
C LYS A 264 5.11 4.08 25.14
N MET A 265 4.91 3.03 25.94
CA MET A 265 3.89 2.02 25.71
C MET A 265 3.00 1.87 26.94
N VAL A 266 1.68 1.96 26.76
CA VAL A 266 0.69 1.87 27.85
C VAL A 266 -0.13 0.59 27.69
N LEU A 267 0.00 -0.32 28.64
CA LEU A 267 -0.64 -1.63 28.65
C LEU A 267 -1.86 -1.57 29.57
N THR A 268 -3.00 -2.07 29.08
CA THR A 268 -4.26 -2.10 29.83
C THR A 268 -5.00 -3.42 29.63
N GLY A 269 -5.96 -3.69 30.52
CA GLY A 269 -6.72 -4.94 30.53
C GLY A 269 -5.90 -6.09 31.06
N ASN A 270 -5.69 -6.07 32.39
CA ASN A 270 -4.95 -7.07 33.16
C ASN A 270 -3.49 -7.27 32.70
N PRO A 271 -2.68 -6.20 32.61
CA PRO A 271 -1.27 -6.32 32.29
C PRO A 271 -0.53 -7.17 33.35
N LYS A 272 0.32 -8.08 32.86
CA LYS A 272 1.22 -8.91 33.66
C LYS A 272 2.62 -8.82 33.07
N VAL A 273 3.59 -8.49 33.90
CA VAL A 273 5.02 -8.37 33.55
C VAL A 273 5.80 -9.43 34.32
N ILE A 274 6.69 -10.12 33.62
CA ILE A 274 7.59 -11.14 34.17
C ILE A 274 9.02 -10.72 33.84
N GLN A 275 9.89 -10.73 34.85
CA GLN A 275 11.32 -10.48 34.69
C GLN A 275 12.11 -11.41 35.61
N GLY A 276 12.80 -12.41 35.03
CA GLY A 276 13.45 -13.45 35.82
C GLY A 276 12.42 -14.20 36.69
N ASN A 277 12.58 -14.14 38.01
CA ASN A 277 11.67 -14.76 38.98
C ASN A 277 10.56 -13.81 39.47
N ASP A 278 10.60 -12.53 39.06
CA ASP A 278 9.65 -11.53 39.49
C ASP A 278 8.43 -11.50 38.58
N THR A 279 7.25 -11.41 39.17
CA THR A 279 5.98 -11.26 38.45
C THR A 279 5.18 -10.13 39.07
N VAL A 280 4.86 -9.11 38.26
CA VAL A 280 4.08 -7.95 38.69
C VAL A 280 2.87 -7.79 37.79
N THR A 281 1.72 -7.60 38.42
CA THR A 281 0.45 -7.26 37.78
C THR A 281 0.03 -5.87 38.20
N GLY A 282 -0.82 -5.23 37.40
CA GLY A 282 -1.42 -3.96 37.74
C GLY A 282 -2.65 -3.70 36.89
N LYS A 283 -3.29 -2.56 37.09
CA LYS A 283 -4.41 -2.11 36.26
C LYS A 283 -3.94 -1.48 34.96
N ILE A 284 -2.87 -0.67 35.06
CA ILE A 284 -2.18 -0.02 33.96
C ILE A 284 -0.68 -0.21 34.16
N VAL A 285 0.03 -0.53 33.08
CA VAL A 285 1.49 -0.59 33.09
C VAL A 285 2.03 0.30 31.99
N ILE A 286 3.03 1.12 32.31
CA ILE A 286 3.66 2.05 31.37
C ILE A 286 5.13 1.66 31.21
N PHE A 287 5.54 1.33 29.98
CA PHE A 287 6.93 1.13 29.61
C PHE A 287 7.48 2.40 28.97
N PHE A 288 8.65 2.84 29.42
CA PHE A 288 9.41 3.91 28.80
C PHE A 288 10.52 3.26 27.98
N MET A 289 10.33 3.06 26.68
CA MET A 289 11.20 2.25 25.83
C MET A 289 12.57 2.89 25.54
N GLY A 290 12.69 4.20 25.77
CA GLY A 290 13.98 4.92 25.76
C GLY A 290 14.76 4.80 27.06
N GLU A 291 14.16 4.22 28.10
CA GLU A 291 14.70 4.13 29.45
C GLU A 291 14.59 2.69 29.95
N ASN A 292 15.31 2.34 31.02
CA ASN A 292 15.08 1.07 31.70
C ASN A 292 14.00 1.22 32.79
N LYS A 293 12.82 1.76 32.44
CA LYS A 293 11.81 2.21 33.41
C LYS A 293 10.40 1.67 33.11
N ILE A 294 9.74 1.20 34.16
CA ILE A 294 8.36 0.71 34.15
C ILE A 294 7.60 1.38 35.30
N LEU A 295 6.38 1.84 35.03
CA LEU A 295 5.45 2.32 36.07
C LEU A 295 4.22 1.41 36.11
N PHE A 296 3.72 1.16 37.31
CA PHE A 296 2.53 0.38 37.56
C PHE A 296 1.50 1.25 38.28
N ASP A 297 0.26 1.18 37.83
CA ASP A 297 -0.90 1.65 38.57
C ASP A 297 -1.54 0.46 39.30
N GLU A 298 -1.79 0.61 40.59
CA GLU A 298 -2.34 -0.43 41.48
C GLU A 298 -1.55 -1.75 41.41
N ALA A 299 -0.23 -1.70 41.69
CA ALA A 299 0.66 -2.85 41.54
C ALA A 299 0.43 -3.96 42.58
N VAL A 300 0.35 -5.22 42.11
CA VAL A 300 0.34 -6.43 42.93
C VAL A 300 1.29 -7.45 42.32
N GLY A 301 2.25 -7.98 43.08
CA GLY A 301 3.23 -8.92 42.53
C GLY A 301 4.04 -9.68 43.57
N GLU A 302 4.64 -10.79 43.13
CA GLU A 302 5.67 -11.50 43.86
C GLU A 302 7.03 -11.04 43.33
N ILE A 303 7.80 -10.36 44.19
CA ILE A 303 9.18 -9.94 43.91
C ILE A 303 10.09 -10.84 44.72
N LYS A 304 10.81 -11.74 44.04
CA LYS A 304 11.77 -12.69 44.61
C LYS A 304 13.22 -12.26 44.36
N GLY A 305 13.44 -11.29 43.49
CA GLY A 305 14.75 -10.79 43.07
C GLY A 305 15.39 -9.72 43.97
N ILE A 306 14.70 -9.19 45.00
CA ILE A 306 15.34 -8.33 45.99
C ILE A 306 16.00 -9.22 47.04
N GLY A 307 17.22 -9.66 46.73
CA GLY A 307 18.14 -10.14 47.76
C GLY A 307 18.44 -9.01 48.77
N GLU A 308 18.63 -9.41 50.02
CA GLU A 308 18.74 -8.60 51.26
C GLU A 308 19.87 -7.53 51.32
N GLU A 309 20.41 -7.02 50.22
CA GLU A 309 21.66 -6.22 50.29
C GLU A 309 21.55 -4.69 50.27
N ASN A 310 20.41 -4.04 50.05
CA ASN A 310 20.36 -2.56 50.03
C ASN A 310 19.24 -1.93 50.89
N MET A 311 19.07 -2.42 52.12
CA MET A 311 18.26 -1.75 53.16
C MET A 311 19.10 -1.00 54.21
N LYS A 312 20.35 -0.66 53.88
CA LYS A 312 21.16 0.31 54.62
C LYS A 312 21.49 1.45 53.67
N ASP A 313 20.60 2.42 53.59
CA ASP A 313 20.88 3.84 53.30
C ASP A 313 19.55 4.57 53.03
N PHE A 314 18.66 4.53 54.02
CA PHE A 314 17.62 5.54 54.21
C PHE A 314 17.49 5.77 55.72
N LYS A 315 18.39 6.60 56.25
CA LYS A 315 18.21 7.36 57.48
C LYS A 315 18.53 8.82 57.19
#